data_AF-A0A7R7I6C4-F1
#
_entry.id   AF-A0A7R7I6C4-F1
#
_cell.length_a   1.000
_cell.length_b   1.000
_cell.length_c   1.000
_cell.angle_alpha   90.00
_cell.angle_beta   90.00
_cell.angle_gamma   90.00
#
_symmetry.space_group_name_H-M   'P 1'
#
loop_
_entity.id
_entity.type
_entity.pdbx_description
1 polymer ?
#
loop_
_entity_poly.entity_id
_entity_poly.type
_entity_poly.pdbx_seq_one_letter_code
_entity_poly.pdbx_strand_id
1 'polypeptide(L)'
;MSDRSSQRPILMFDSGVGGLTVLREARVLMPDRRFVYVADDAAFPYGAWEEPALKDHILTLFGKLLDRLQPAISVIACNTASTLVIDALRETFPGHPFVGTVPAIKPAAERTRSGLVSVLATPGTVKRQYTRDLISKWAQKCHVRLVGSDRLAGLAEIYMRQGFVDEEAVRAEIAPCFMERDGNRTDIVVLACTHYPFLVNRMRKTAPWPVDWIDPAEAIARRAMSLLEPVGEASGESEPDLAVFTSGKVDFATRRLIQGFGLTAH
;
A
#
# COMPACT_ATOMS: atom_id res chain seq x y z
N MET A 1 -32.20 14.70 10.57
CA MET A 1 -31.55 13.43 10.24
C MET A 1 -30.10 13.56 10.66
N SER A 2 -29.70 12.91 11.75
CA SER A 2 -28.31 12.94 12.25
C SER A 2 -27.40 12.44 11.13
N ASP A 3 -26.44 13.25 10.71
CA ASP A 3 -25.50 12.89 9.65
C ASP A 3 -24.57 11.76 10.14
N ARG A 4 -24.96 10.52 9.83
CA ARG A 4 -24.15 9.32 10.10
C ARG A 4 -22.88 9.27 9.24
N SER A 5 -22.67 10.17 8.28
CA SER A 5 -21.46 10.18 7.44
C SER A 5 -20.18 10.42 8.25
N SER A 6 -20.27 11.21 9.32
CA SER A 6 -19.18 11.51 10.24
C SER A 6 -18.74 10.30 11.08
N GLN A 7 -19.65 9.36 11.34
CA GLN A 7 -19.41 8.16 12.15
C GLN A 7 -18.99 6.93 11.33
N ARG A 8 -19.16 6.96 10.00
CA ARG A 8 -18.74 5.86 9.13
C ARG A 8 -17.21 5.78 9.07
N PRO A 9 -16.61 4.59 9.25
CA PRO A 9 -15.17 4.46 9.28
C PRO A 9 -14.55 4.61 7.88
N ILE A 10 -13.25 4.91 7.85
CA ILE A 10 -12.40 4.71 6.69
C ILE A 10 -11.96 3.25 6.70
N LEU A 11 -12.31 2.51 5.65
CA LEU A 11 -11.87 1.12 5.47
C LEU A 11 -10.49 1.12 4.80
N MET A 12 -9.46 0.67 5.50
CA MET A 12 -8.11 0.46 4.96
C MET A 12 -7.93 -1.03 4.65
N PHE A 13 -7.76 -1.38 3.38
CA PHE A 13 -7.65 -2.77 2.94
C PHE A 13 -6.27 -3.08 2.38
N ASP A 14 -5.65 -4.15 2.87
CA ASP A 14 -4.37 -4.66 2.38
C ASP A 14 -4.37 -6.19 2.42
N SER A 15 -3.49 -6.82 1.64
CA SER A 15 -3.33 -8.28 1.68
C SER A 15 -2.67 -8.77 2.98
N GLY A 16 -2.06 -7.87 3.76
CA GLY A 16 -1.38 -8.21 5.01
C GLY A 16 -1.22 -6.98 5.89
N VAL A 17 -0.03 -6.81 6.47
CA VAL A 17 0.28 -5.67 7.38
C VAL A 17 0.99 -4.51 6.68
N GLY A 18 1.36 -4.65 5.40
CA GLY A 18 2.06 -3.59 4.66
C GLY A 18 1.28 -2.28 4.60
N GLY A 19 -0.05 -2.37 4.45
CA GLY A 19 -0.96 -1.22 4.39
C GLY A 19 -0.93 -0.31 5.62
N LEU A 20 -0.33 -0.74 6.73
CA LEU A 20 -0.10 0.08 7.91
C LEU A 20 0.76 1.33 7.61
N THR A 21 1.56 1.31 6.55
CA THR A 21 2.27 2.50 6.04
C THR A 21 1.30 3.61 5.65
N VAL A 22 0.28 3.29 4.86
CA VAL A 22 -0.76 4.23 4.42
C VAL A 22 -1.62 4.67 5.60
N LEU A 23 -1.96 3.74 6.51
CA LEU A 23 -2.70 4.06 7.73
C LEU A 23 -1.98 5.09 8.59
N ARG A 24 -0.65 4.96 8.77
CA ARG A 24 0.14 5.90 9.56
C ARG A 24 -0.01 7.33 9.03
N GLU A 25 0.13 7.52 7.71
CA GLU A 25 -0.02 8.85 7.10
C GLU A 25 -1.48 9.34 7.16
N ALA A 26 -2.44 8.44 6.95
CA ALA A 26 -3.86 8.77 7.03
C ALA A 26 -4.29 9.26 8.42
N ARG A 27 -3.78 8.65 9.49
CA ARG A 27 -4.05 9.10 10.86
C ARG A 27 -3.50 10.48 11.17
N VAL A 28 -2.31 10.81 10.64
CA VAL A 28 -1.72 12.15 10.80
C VAL A 28 -2.59 13.21 10.12
N LEU A 29 -3.11 12.89 8.93
CA LEU A 29 -3.92 13.82 8.14
C LEU A 29 -5.39 13.91 8.57
N MET A 30 -5.92 12.84 9.17
CA MET A 30 -7.33 12.72 9.55
C MET A 30 -7.46 12.16 10.99
N PRO A 31 -6.99 12.89 12.01
CA PRO A 31 -6.96 12.40 13.39
C PRO A 31 -8.36 12.13 13.98
N ASP A 32 -9.37 12.86 13.49
CA ASP A 32 -10.76 12.74 13.97
C ASP A 32 -11.57 11.66 13.24
N ARG A 33 -10.93 10.90 12.33
CA ARG A 33 -11.59 9.82 11.57
C ARG A 33 -11.31 8.48 12.21
N ARG A 34 -12.36 7.67 12.32
CA ARG A 34 -12.25 6.25 12.67
C ARG A 34 -11.71 5.43 11.50
N PHE A 35 -10.83 4.49 11.78
CA PHE A 35 -10.26 3.54 10.83
C PHE A 35 -10.66 2.10 11.16
N VAL A 36 -11.04 1.36 10.14
CA VAL A 36 -11.10 -0.10 10.17
C VAL A 36 -10.07 -0.63 9.19
N TYR A 37 -9.03 -1.27 9.70
CA TYR A 37 -8.02 -1.96 8.92
C TYR A 37 -8.45 -3.39 8.67
N VAL A 38 -8.38 -3.85 7.42
CA VAL A 38 -8.63 -5.24 7.04
C VAL A 38 -7.37 -5.79 6.40
N ALA A 39 -6.79 -6.79 7.05
CA ALA A 39 -5.71 -7.62 6.53
C ALA A 39 -6.33 -8.89 5.93
N ASP A 40 -6.23 -9.08 4.62
CA ASP A 40 -6.64 -10.33 3.98
C ASP A 40 -5.55 -11.40 4.02
N ASP A 41 -5.09 -11.69 5.23
CA ASP A 41 -3.96 -12.58 5.50
C ASP A 41 -4.25 -14.05 5.19
N ALA A 42 -5.53 -14.46 5.15
CA ALA A 42 -5.91 -15.80 4.70
C ALA A 42 -5.57 -16.07 3.23
N ALA A 43 -5.51 -15.01 2.41
CA ALA A 43 -5.17 -15.09 0.99
C ALA A 43 -3.76 -14.55 0.69
N PHE A 44 -2.98 -14.18 1.72
CA PHE A 44 -1.61 -13.72 1.53
C PHE A 44 -0.65 -14.85 1.16
N PRO A 45 0.34 -14.64 0.26
CA PRO A 45 0.58 -13.44 -0.53
C PRO A 45 -0.23 -13.42 -1.84
N TYR A 46 -0.82 -12.26 -2.16
CA TYR A 46 -1.57 -12.05 -3.40
C TYR A 46 -0.76 -12.30 -4.67
N GLY A 47 0.57 -12.14 -4.62
CA GLY A 47 1.44 -12.39 -5.77
C GLY A 47 1.48 -13.86 -6.21
N ALA A 48 1.00 -14.79 -5.38
CA ALA A 48 0.97 -16.23 -5.68
C ALA A 48 -0.37 -16.70 -6.29
N TRP A 49 -1.36 -15.81 -6.44
CA TRP A 49 -2.67 -16.15 -6.99
C TRP A 49 -2.76 -15.92 -8.49
N GLU A 50 -3.58 -16.72 -9.16
CA GLU A 50 -4.07 -16.42 -10.50
C GLU A 50 -5.00 -15.20 -10.47
N GLU A 51 -4.85 -14.30 -11.45
CA GLU A 51 -5.53 -13.00 -11.46
C GLU A 51 -7.07 -13.09 -11.38
N PRO A 52 -7.76 -13.96 -12.15
CA PRO A 52 -9.21 -14.08 -12.07
C PRO A 52 -9.68 -14.56 -10.69
N ALA A 53 -9.01 -15.55 -10.12
CA ALA A 53 -9.36 -16.10 -8.81
C ALA A 53 -9.18 -15.07 -7.68
N LEU A 54 -8.09 -14.29 -7.73
CA LEU A 54 -7.84 -13.23 -6.77
C LEU A 54 -8.87 -12.09 -6.91
N LYS A 55 -9.23 -11.73 -8.15
CA LYS A 55 -10.26 -10.73 -8.42
C LYS A 55 -11.61 -11.13 -7.81
N ASP A 56 -12.06 -12.36 -8.06
CA ASP A 56 -13.35 -12.85 -7.55
C ASP A 56 -13.38 -12.92 -6.02
N HIS A 57 -12.28 -13.36 -5.41
CA HIS A 57 -12.10 -13.36 -3.96
C HIS A 57 -12.23 -11.95 -3.37
N ILE A 58 -11.49 -10.97 -3.90
CA ILE A 58 -11.51 -9.60 -3.39
C ILE A 58 -12.90 -8.96 -3.57
N LEU A 59 -13.54 -9.13 -4.73
CA LEU A 59 -14.89 -8.60 -4.96
C LEU A 59 -15.91 -9.17 -3.97
N THR A 60 -15.86 -10.49 -3.74
CA THR A 60 -16.72 -11.17 -2.76
C THR A 60 -16.48 -10.66 -1.33
N LEU A 61 -15.21 -10.48 -0.96
CA LEU A 61 -14.84 -9.95 0.34
C LEU A 61 -15.34 -8.52 0.52
N PHE A 62 -15.19 -7.66 -0.49
CA PHE A 62 -15.68 -6.28 -0.43
C PHE A 62 -17.20 -6.20 -0.27
N GLY A 63 -17.98 -7.04 -0.95
CA GLY A 63 -19.43 -7.08 -0.71
C GLY A 63 -19.77 -7.26 0.77
N LYS A 64 -19.15 -8.25 1.42
CA LYS A 64 -19.34 -8.50 2.87
C LYS A 64 -18.86 -7.35 3.75
N LEU A 65 -17.72 -6.74 3.42
CA LEU A 65 -17.15 -5.63 4.20
C LEU A 65 -18.01 -4.37 4.09
N LEU A 66 -18.50 -4.05 2.89
CA LEU A 66 -19.36 -2.88 2.68
C LEU A 66 -20.71 -3.05 3.39
N ASP A 67 -21.31 -4.23 3.31
CA ASP A 67 -22.58 -4.53 3.98
C ASP A 67 -22.44 -4.42 5.51
N ARG A 68 -21.35 -4.96 6.06
CA ARG A 68 -21.12 -5.01 7.52
C ARG A 68 -20.66 -3.68 8.11
N LEU A 69 -19.72 -3.00 7.45
CA LEU A 69 -19.01 -1.86 8.03
C LEU A 69 -19.57 -0.52 7.57
N GLN A 70 -20.26 -0.49 6.42
CA GLN A 70 -20.77 0.73 5.79
C GLN A 70 -19.74 1.87 5.81
N PRO A 71 -18.53 1.68 5.25
CA PRO A 71 -17.49 2.69 5.37
C PRO A 71 -17.84 3.98 4.61
N ALA A 72 -17.24 5.09 5.01
CA ALA A 72 -17.36 6.36 4.27
C ALA A 72 -16.60 6.29 2.94
N ILE A 73 -15.46 5.59 2.95
CA ILE A 73 -14.57 5.38 1.82
C ILE A 73 -13.72 4.12 2.06
N SER A 74 -13.35 3.45 0.97
CA SER A 74 -12.42 2.32 1.01
C SER A 74 -11.09 2.69 0.36
N VAL A 75 -10.00 2.55 1.11
CA VAL A 75 -8.63 2.70 0.63
C VAL A 75 -8.04 1.32 0.39
N ILE A 76 -7.80 0.98 -0.87
CA ILE A 76 -7.11 -0.24 -1.29
C ILE A 76 -5.60 0.04 -1.24
N ALA A 77 -5.00 -0.17 -0.08
CA ALA A 77 -3.59 0.12 0.16
C ALA A 77 -2.67 -0.83 -0.61
N CYS A 78 -3.05 -2.11 -0.79
CA CYS A 78 -2.20 -3.08 -1.47
C CYS A 78 -2.03 -2.74 -2.96
N ASN A 79 -0.79 -2.52 -3.42
CA ASN A 79 -0.48 -2.24 -4.84
C ASN A 79 -0.96 -3.35 -5.78
N THR A 80 -0.78 -4.62 -5.38
CA THR A 80 -1.25 -5.76 -6.16
C THR A 80 -2.76 -5.79 -6.27
N ALA A 81 -3.49 -5.56 -5.16
CA ALA A 81 -4.95 -5.52 -5.16
C ALA A 81 -5.47 -4.34 -6.00
N SER A 82 -4.95 -3.14 -5.75
CA SER A 82 -5.38 -1.91 -6.42
C SER A 82 -5.20 -2.01 -7.94
N THR A 83 -4.03 -2.45 -8.41
CA THR A 83 -3.77 -2.60 -9.85
C THR A 83 -4.51 -3.77 -10.51
N LEU A 84 -5.17 -4.63 -9.72
CA LEU A 84 -5.99 -5.74 -10.22
C LEU A 84 -7.48 -5.42 -10.25
N VAL A 85 -8.01 -4.87 -9.16
CA VAL A 85 -9.46 -4.87 -8.90
C VAL A 85 -10.09 -3.49 -8.77
N ILE A 86 -9.32 -2.39 -8.76
CA ILE A 86 -9.89 -1.07 -8.44
C ILE A 86 -11.02 -0.65 -9.40
N ASP A 87 -10.88 -0.96 -10.69
CA ASP A 87 -11.91 -0.63 -11.68
C ASP A 87 -13.13 -1.55 -11.54
N ALA A 88 -12.91 -2.85 -11.33
CA ALA A 88 -13.99 -3.79 -11.08
C ALA A 88 -14.77 -3.49 -9.79
N LEU A 89 -14.10 -3.00 -8.74
CA LEU A 89 -14.73 -2.55 -7.50
C LEU A 89 -15.64 -1.35 -7.77
N ARG A 90 -15.19 -0.37 -8.56
CA ARG A 90 -15.99 0.81 -8.93
C ARG A 90 -17.18 0.44 -9.81
N GLU A 91 -17.01 -0.50 -10.73
CA GLU A 91 -18.10 -1.02 -11.57
C GLU A 91 -19.14 -1.78 -10.75
N THR A 92 -18.69 -2.62 -9.81
CA THR A 92 -19.57 -3.46 -8.99
C THR A 92 -20.28 -2.66 -7.90
N PHE A 93 -19.61 -1.65 -7.33
CA PHE A 93 -20.12 -0.82 -6.22
C PHE A 93 -20.04 0.68 -6.57
N PRO A 94 -20.80 1.16 -7.58
CA PRO A 94 -20.65 2.52 -8.11
C PRO A 94 -21.03 3.64 -7.14
N GLY A 95 -21.82 3.32 -6.10
CA GLY A 95 -22.18 4.27 -5.04
C GLY A 95 -21.13 4.42 -3.92
N HIS A 96 -20.06 3.61 -3.94
CA HIS A 96 -19.04 3.61 -2.89
C HIS A 96 -17.72 4.21 -3.39
N PRO A 97 -17.13 5.20 -2.70
CA PRO A 97 -15.86 5.76 -3.14
C PRO A 97 -14.69 4.83 -2.80
N PHE A 98 -13.85 4.58 -3.81
CA PHE A 98 -12.61 3.81 -3.68
C PHE A 98 -11.38 4.64 -4.06
N VAL A 99 -10.37 4.59 -3.18
CA VAL A 99 -9.02 5.07 -3.44
C VAL A 99 -8.10 3.88 -3.56
N GLY A 100 -7.52 3.69 -4.74
CA GLY A 100 -6.46 2.73 -4.96
C GLY A 100 -5.08 3.38 -4.81
N THR A 101 -4.08 2.57 -4.49
CA THR A 101 -2.67 2.92 -4.68
C THR A 101 -2.22 2.65 -6.11
N VAL A 102 -1.22 3.38 -6.59
CA VAL A 102 -0.52 3.10 -7.84
C VAL A 102 0.98 3.35 -7.65
N PRO A 103 1.86 2.68 -8.41
CA PRO A 103 3.28 3.01 -8.41
C PRO A 103 3.47 4.52 -8.69
N ALA A 104 4.27 5.20 -7.87
CA ALA A 104 4.55 6.64 -7.98
C ALA A 104 5.49 6.99 -9.15
N ILE A 105 5.22 6.43 -10.34
CA ILE A 105 6.00 6.60 -11.57
C ILE A 105 5.98 8.04 -12.05
N LYS A 106 4.81 8.70 -12.05
CA LYS A 106 4.70 10.09 -12.49
C LYS A 106 5.56 11.03 -11.62
N PRO A 107 5.42 11.04 -10.28
CA PRO A 107 6.32 11.83 -9.43
C PRO A 107 7.79 11.52 -9.64
N ALA A 108 8.16 10.25 -9.86
CA ALA A 108 9.55 9.88 -10.11
C ALA A 108 10.07 10.48 -11.43
N ALA A 109 9.30 10.36 -12.51
CA ALA A 109 9.66 10.89 -13.82
C ALA A 109 9.76 12.43 -13.82
N GLU A 110 8.93 13.11 -13.02
CA GLU A 110 8.97 14.57 -12.89
C GLU A 110 10.16 15.07 -12.03
N ARG A 111 10.71 14.22 -11.15
CA ARG A 111 11.73 14.61 -10.16
C ARG A 111 13.15 14.13 -10.46
N THR A 112 13.31 13.10 -11.31
CA THR A 112 14.62 12.55 -11.65
C THR A 112 15.49 13.58 -12.37
N ARG A 113 16.76 13.65 -11.99
CA ARG A 113 17.79 14.47 -12.64
C ARG A 113 18.60 13.63 -13.62
N SER A 114 18.80 12.35 -13.30
CA SER A 114 19.55 11.39 -14.12
C SER A 114 18.74 10.89 -15.33
N GLY A 115 17.41 10.96 -15.26
CA GLY A 115 16.51 10.28 -16.19
C GLY A 115 16.44 8.76 -15.97
N LEU A 116 17.10 8.21 -14.95
CA LEU A 116 17.16 6.79 -14.62
C LEU A 116 16.33 6.52 -13.35
N VAL A 117 15.20 5.84 -13.52
CA VAL A 117 14.25 5.51 -12.43
C VAL A 117 14.10 4.01 -12.33
N SER A 118 14.08 3.48 -11.11
CA SER A 118 13.66 2.10 -10.86
C SER A 118 12.31 2.03 -10.17
N VAL A 119 11.48 1.07 -10.56
CA VAL A 119 10.23 0.73 -9.86
C VAL A 119 10.42 -0.63 -9.21
N LEU A 120 10.55 -0.62 -7.88
CA LEU A 120 10.70 -1.81 -7.07
C LEU A 120 9.31 -2.26 -6.62
N ALA A 121 8.86 -3.43 -7.08
CA ALA A 121 7.52 -3.94 -6.83
C ALA A 121 7.52 -5.48 -6.68
N THR A 122 6.34 -6.05 -6.41
CA THR A 122 6.18 -7.51 -6.53
C THR A 122 6.28 -7.95 -8.01
N PRO A 123 6.64 -9.21 -8.30
CA PRO A 123 6.72 -9.71 -9.68
C PRO A 123 5.41 -9.54 -10.45
N GLY A 124 4.27 -9.77 -9.77
CA GLY A 124 2.95 -9.54 -10.33
C GLY A 124 2.76 -8.07 -10.73
N THR A 125 3.07 -7.13 -9.82
CA THR A 125 2.96 -5.69 -10.10
C THR A 125 3.84 -5.25 -11.29
N VAL A 126 5.05 -5.79 -11.42
CA VAL A 126 5.95 -5.52 -12.56
C VAL A 126 5.39 -6.03 -13.89
N LYS A 127 4.79 -7.21 -13.91
CA LYS A 127 4.30 -7.84 -15.15
C LYS A 127 3.01 -7.20 -15.68
N ARG A 128 2.22 -6.55 -14.83
CA ARG A 128 0.89 -6.00 -15.15
C ARG A 128 0.91 -4.94 -16.25
N GLN A 129 -0.11 -5.01 -17.12
CA GLN A 129 -0.35 -4.01 -18.16
C GLN A 129 -0.54 -2.61 -17.56
N TYR A 130 -1.25 -2.51 -16.43
CA TYR A 130 -1.46 -1.25 -15.71
C TYR A 130 -0.15 -0.50 -15.42
N THR A 131 0.89 -1.20 -14.95
CA THR A 131 2.21 -0.60 -14.68
C THR A 131 2.88 -0.11 -15.97
N ARG A 132 2.77 -0.87 -17.06
CA ARG A 132 3.30 -0.50 -18.38
C ARG A 132 2.60 0.74 -18.95
N ASP A 133 1.29 0.86 -18.75
CA ASP A 133 0.49 2.01 -19.18
C ASP A 133 0.91 3.27 -18.43
N LEU A 134 1.17 3.17 -17.12
CA LEU A 134 1.70 4.30 -16.34
C LEU A 134 3.06 4.76 -16.84
N ILE A 135 3.98 3.84 -17.15
CA ILE A 135 5.29 4.18 -17.72
C ILE A 135 5.11 4.87 -19.08
N SER A 136 4.33 4.27 -19.96
CA SER A 136 4.07 4.79 -21.30
C SER A 136 3.41 6.17 -21.28
N LYS A 137 2.59 6.45 -20.26
CA LYS A 137 1.88 7.73 -20.12
C LYS A 137 2.74 8.82 -19.49
N TRP A 138 3.55 8.50 -18.49
CA TRP A 138 4.17 9.52 -17.62
C TRP A 138 5.69 9.58 -17.68
N ALA A 139 6.36 8.52 -18.15
CA ALA A 139 7.81 8.39 -18.06
C ALA A 139 8.48 8.20 -19.42
N GLN A 140 7.88 8.70 -20.51
CA GLN A 140 8.40 8.56 -21.89
C GLN A 140 9.82 9.10 -22.10
N LYS A 141 10.23 10.07 -21.27
CA LYS A 141 11.55 10.71 -21.32
C LYS A 141 12.56 10.10 -20.33
N CYS A 142 12.14 9.11 -19.55
CA CYS A 142 12.97 8.45 -18.56
C CYS A 142 13.27 7.01 -18.98
N HIS A 143 14.42 6.50 -18.58
CA HIS A 143 14.66 5.06 -18.57
C HIS A 143 14.09 4.48 -17.27
N VAL A 144 12.99 3.73 -17.38
CA VAL A 144 12.36 3.07 -16.23
C VAL A 144 12.73 1.59 -16.20
N ARG A 145 13.37 1.16 -15.11
CA ARG A 145 13.66 -0.24 -14.83
C ARG A 145 12.62 -0.81 -13.88
N LEU A 146 11.94 -1.86 -14.32
CA LEU A 146 11.05 -2.62 -13.44
C LEU A 146 11.86 -3.70 -12.70
N VAL A 147 11.77 -3.71 -11.38
CA VAL A 147 12.45 -4.67 -10.51
C VAL A 147 11.40 -5.41 -9.69
N GLY A 148 11.21 -6.69 -10.02
CA GLY A 148 10.32 -7.59 -9.29
C GLY A 148 11.10 -8.24 -8.15
N SER A 149 10.63 -8.05 -6.92
CA SER A 149 11.21 -8.67 -5.73
C SER A 149 10.26 -9.72 -5.16
N ASP A 150 10.75 -10.95 -5.07
CA ASP A 150 10.01 -12.10 -4.53
C ASP A 150 10.01 -12.09 -3.00
N ARG A 151 11.12 -11.67 -2.38
CA ARG A 151 11.35 -11.88 -0.95
C ARG A 151 11.19 -10.62 -0.10
N LEU A 152 11.29 -9.42 -0.67
CA LEU A 152 11.39 -8.19 0.12
C LEU A 152 10.15 -7.90 0.96
N ALA A 153 8.95 -8.31 0.51
CA ALA A 153 7.73 -8.20 1.32
C ALA A 153 7.80 -9.11 2.56
N GLY A 154 8.25 -10.35 2.41
CA GLY A 154 8.46 -11.28 3.53
C GLY A 154 9.57 -10.81 4.47
N LEU A 155 10.66 -10.26 3.94
CA LEU A 155 11.74 -9.64 4.73
C LEU A 155 11.21 -8.46 5.57
N ALA A 156 10.29 -7.66 5.01
CA ALA A 156 9.67 -6.56 5.73
C ALA A 156 8.77 -7.05 6.87
N GLU A 157 7.97 -8.11 6.66
CA GLU A 157 7.16 -8.69 7.74
C GLU A 157 8.02 -9.27 8.87
N ILE A 158 9.15 -9.91 8.55
CA ILE A 158 10.12 -10.38 9.54
C ILE A 158 10.65 -9.18 10.32
N TYR A 159 11.08 -8.12 9.63
CA TYR A 159 11.59 -6.91 10.26
C TYR A 159 10.56 -6.25 11.19
N MET A 160 9.30 -6.15 10.76
CA MET A 160 8.23 -5.54 11.56
C MET A 160 7.89 -6.34 12.82
N ARG A 161 7.95 -7.68 12.75
CA ARG A 161 7.65 -8.55 13.90
C ARG A 161 8.83 -8.72 14.85
N GLN A 162 10.04 -8.82 14.32
CA GLN A 162 11.23 -9.20 15.08
C GLN A 162 12.18 -8.03 15.36
N GLY A 163 12.03 -6.90 14.66
CA GLY A 163 12.93 -5.75 14.74
C GLY A 163 14.29 -5.95 14.04
N PHE A 164 14.52 -7.13 13.45
CA PHE A 164 15.76 -7.49 12.76
C PHE A 164 15.46 -8.11 11.39
N VAL A 165 16.37 -7.92 10.44
CA VAL A 165 16.32 -8.51 9.09
C VAL A 165 17.74 -8.69 8.57
N ASP A 166 17.95 -9.72 7.76
CA ASP A 166 19.20 -9.92 7.05
C ASP A 166 19.40 -8.81 5.99
N GLU A 167 20.32 -7.89 6.28
CA GLU A 167 20.65 -6.78 5.39
C GLU A 167 21.27 -7.25 4.06
N GLU A 168 21.92 -8.43 4.03
CA GLU A 168 22.45 -9.02 2.82
C GLU A 168 21.34 -9.49 1.89
N ALA A 169 20.31 -10.12 2.44
CA ALA A 169 19.11 -10.48 1.70
C ALA A 169 18.38 -9.24 1.16
N VAL A 170 18.29 -8.16 1.95
CA VAL A 170 17.72 -6.88 1.46
C VAL A 170 18.56 -6.31 0.32
N ARG A 171 19.89 -6.31 0.46
CA ARG A 171 20.82 -5.83 -0.57
C ARG A 171 20.65 -6.58 -1.89
N ALA A 172 20.51 -7.90 -1.83
CA ALA A 172 20.30 -8.73 -3.02
C ALA A 172 19.00 -8.37 -3.77
N GLU A 173 17.90 -8.14 -3.04
CA GLU A 173 16.59 -7.81 -3.64
C GLU A 173 16.56 -6.41 -4.28
N ILE A 174 17.34 -5.45 -3.75
CA ILE A 174 17.38 -4.08 -4.30
C ILE A 174 18.48 -3.87 -5.34
N ALA A 175 19.49 -4.74 -5.41
CA ALA A 175 20.63 -4.60 -6.33
C ALA A 175 20.21 -4.30 -7.78
N PRO A 176 19.18 -4.93 -8.37
CA PRO A 176 18.77 -4.64 -9.74
C PRO A 176 18.20 -3.22 -9.96
N CYS A 177 17.89 -2.46 -8.91
CA CYS A 177 17.45 -1.06 -9.00
C CYS A 177 18.61 -0.11 -9.32
N PHE A 178 19.85 -0.53 -9.06
CA PHE A 178 21.03 0.32 -9.18
C PHE A 178 21.71 0.06 -10.52
N MET A 179 21.47 0.97 -11.47
CA MET A 179 22.01 0.91 -12.82
C MET A 179 22.89 2.13 -13.08
N GLU A 180 23.89 1.93 -13.93
CA GLU A 180 24.65 3.02 -14.55
C GLU A 180 24.40 3.02 -16.06
N ARG A 181 24.19 4.19 -16.64
CA ARG A 181 23.98 4.36 -18.07
C ARG A 181 24.45 5.74 -18.51
N ASP A 182 25.28 5.78 -19.56
CA ASP A 182 25.78 7.02 -20.17
C ASP A 182 26.42 7.99 -19.14
N GLY A 183 27.15 7.43 -18.17
CA GLY A 183 27.79 8.19 -17.08
C GLY A 183 26.84 8.63 -15.96
N ASN A 184 25.53 8.34 -16.06
CA ASN A 184 24.53 8.61 -15.04
C ASN A 184 24.23 7.36 -14.20
N ARG A 185 23.74 7.57 -12.98
CA ARG A 185 23.30 6.52 -12.05
C ARG A 185 21.82 6.67 -11.76
N THR A 186 21.12 5.55 -11.50
CA THR A 186 19.76 5.59 -10.92
C THR A 186 19.76 6.57 -9.75
N ASP A 187 18.88 7.56 -9.76
CA ASP A 187 18.76 8.56 -8.69
C ASP A 187 17.41 8.47 -7.96
N ILE A 188 16.45 7.72 -8.49
CA ILE A 188 15.14 7.51 -7.86
C ILE A 188 14.72 6.04 -7.91
N VAL A 189 14.24 5.53 -6.78
CA VAL A 189 13.57 4.22 -6.66
C VAL A 189 12.16 4.41 -6.12
N VAL A 190 11.17 4.01 -6.91
CA VAL A 190 9.75 3.99 -6.53
C VAL A 190 9.45 2.73 -5.73
N LEU A 191 8.88 2.90 -4.53
CA LEU A 191 8.41 1.82 -3.68
C LEU A 191 6.98 1.42 -4.07
N ALA A 192 6.85 0.43 -4.94
CA ALA A 192 5.58 -0.07 -5.47
C ALA A 192 5.07 -1.33 -4.73
N CYS A 193 5.36 -1.44 -3.44
CA CYS A 193 4.73 -2.37 -2.50
C CYS A 193 4.59 -1.68 -1.14
N THR A 194 3.46 -1.89 -0.46
CA THR A 194 3.17 -1.30 0.85
C THR A 194 4.12 -1.73 1.95
N HIS A 195 4.82 -2.86 1.78
CA HIS A 195 5.77 -3.38 2.74
C HIS A 195 7.13 -2.67 2.70
N TYR A 196 7.52 -2.16 1.54
CA TYR A 196 8.90 -1.70 1.31
C TYR A 196 9.28 -0.44 2.11
N PRO A 197 8.39 0.52 2.40
CA PRO A 197 8.74 1.66 3.25
C PRO A 197 9.25 1.26 4.65
N PHE A 198 8.83 0.12 5.21
CA PHE A 198 9.35 -0.37 6.49
C PHE A 198 10.84 -0.71 6.46
N LEU A 199 11.36 -1.06 5.28
CA LEU A 199 12.75 -1.42 5.07
C LEU A 199 13.59 -0.26 4.50
N VAL A 200 13.01 0.93 4.23
CA VAL A 200 13.70 2.02 3.52
C VAL A 200 15.03 2.41 4.17
N ASN A 201 15.11 2.42 5.50
CA ASN A 201 16.34 2.74 6.21
C ASN A 201 17.41 1.64 6.06
N ARG A 202 17.00 0.38 5.97
CA ARG A 202 17.90 -0.75 5.66
C ARG A 202 18.37 -0.67 4.21
N MET A 203 17.47 -0.37 3.27
CA MET A 203 17.81 -0.19 1.86
C MET A 203 18.78 0.98 1.65
N ARG A 204 18.59 2.11 2.34
CA ARG A 204 19.54 3.24 2.30
C ARG A 204 20.93 2.84 2.77
N LYS A 205 21.02 2.01 3.80
CA LYS A 205 22.30 1.53 4.36
C LYS A 205 23.02 0.57 3.41
N THR A 206 22.27 -0.27 2.69
CA THR A 206 22.83 -1.31 1.81
C THR A 206 22.95 -0.90 0.34
N ALA A 207 22.37 0.25 -0.04
CA ALA A 207 22.43 0.81 -1.38
C ALA A 207 23.89 1.15 -1.78
N PRO A 208 24.32 0.82 -3.00
CA PRO A 208 25.67 1.13 -3.48
C PRO A 208 25.91 2.64 -3.69
N TRP A 209 24.84 3.43 -3.84
CA TRP A 209 24.89 4.90 -3.89
C TRP A 209 23.55 5.50 -3.45
N PRO A 210 23.50 6.79 -3.06
CA PRO A 210 22.26 7.41 -2.62
C PRO A 210 21.26 7.55 -3.77
N VAL A 211 19.99 7.29 -3.45
CA VAL A 211 18.82 7.50 -4.31
C VAL A 211 17.70 8.10 -3.47
N ASP A 212 16.76 8.79 -4.12
CA ASP A 212 15.49 9.13 -3.52
C ASP A 212 14.53 7.94 -3.54
N TRP A 213 13.98 7.59 -2.39
CA TRP A 213 13.05 6.47 -2.22
C TRP A 213 11.63 7.04 -2.15
N ILE A 214 10.84 6.86 -3.21
CA ILE A 214 9.50 7.43 -3.28
C ILE A 214 8.49 6.46 -2.68
N ASP A 215 7.95 6.84 -1.52
CA ASP A 215 6.82 6.20 -0.86
C ASP A 215 5.50 6.90 -1.23
N PRO A 216 4.51 6.22 -1.83
CA PRO A 216 3.23 6.82 -2.18
C PRO A 216 2.24 6.99 -1.01
N ALA A 217 2.56 6.50 0.20
CA ALA A 217 1.62 6.42 1.33
C ALA A 217 0.91 7.75 1.65
N GLU A 218 1.66 8.84 1.78
CA GLU A 218 1.10 10.17 2.10
C GLU A 218 0.15 10.66 0.99
N ALA A 219 0.52 10.47 -0.28
CA ALA A 219 -0.29 10.90 -1.40
C ALA A 219 -1.64 10.14 -1.47
N ILE A 220 -1.63 8.85 -1.14
CA ILE A 220 -2.84 8.02 -1.04
C ILE A 220 -3.75 8.54 0.08
N ALA A 221 -3.16 8.82 1.25
CA ALA A 221 -3.89 9.35 2.39
C ALA A 221 -4.52 10.72 2.09
N ARG A 222 -3.78 11.64 1.45
CA ARG A 222 -4.32 12.93 0.98
C ARG A 222 -5.45 12.76 -0.02
N ARG A 223 -5.34 11.78 -0.94
CA ARG A 223 -6.39 11.49 -1.90
C ARG A 223 -7.67 11.01 -1.20
N ALA A 224 -7.56 10.12 -0.23
CA ALA A 224 -8.70 9.69 0.59
C ALA A 224 -9.36 10.88 1.31
N MET A 225 -8.56 11.72 1.96
CA MET A 225 -9.04 12.93 2.63
C MET A 225 -9.81 13.85 1.68
N SER A 226 -9.29 14.11 0.47
CA SER A 226 -9.93 14.98 -0.51
C SER A 226 -11.31 14.52 -1.01
N LEU A 227 -11.65 13.25 -0.79
CA LEU A 227 -12.92 12.66 -1.20
C LEU A 227 -13.92 12.54 -0.05
N LEU A 228 -13.50 12.89 1.16
CA LEU A 228 -14.33 12.89 2.35
C LEU A 228 -14.83 14.31 2.62
N GLU A 229 -16.06 14.40 3.09
CA GLU A 229 -16.58 15.64 3.65
C GLU A 229 -15.88 15.95 4.99
N PRO A 230 -15.80 17.21 5.43
CA PRO A 230 -15.32 17.52 6.76
C PRO A 230 -16.13 16.80 7.85
N VAL A 231 -15.48 16.35 8.91
CA VAL A 231 -16.17 15.82 10.09
C VAL A 231 -16.77 17.02 10.84
N GLY A 232 -18.08 17.01 11.09
CA GLY A 232 -18.70 17.96 12.03
C GLY A 232 -18.27 17.70 13.47
N GLU A 233 -18.67 18.52 14.43
CA GLU A 233 -18.36 18.27 15.85
C GLU A 233 -18.84 16.87 16.27
N ALA A 234 -17.91 16.02 16.69
CA ALA A 234 -18.21 14.67 17.12
C ALA A 234 -18.96 14.71 18.47
N SER A 235 -20.27 14.47 18.44
CA SER A 235 -21.07 14.27 19.63
C SER A 235 -21.10 12.78 20.00
N GLY A 236 -20.17 12.32 20.86
CA GLY A 236 -20.16 10.96 21.41
C GLY A 236 -18.77 10.35 21.57
N GLU A 237 -18.67 9.23 22.32
CA GLU A 237 -17.45 8.42 22.37
C GLU A 237 -17.21 7.78 21.00
N SER A 238 -16.02 8.00 20.43
CA SER A 238 -15.61 7.36 19.18
C SER A 238 -15.35 5.87 19.42
N GLU A 239 -15.96 4.99 18.62
CA GLU A 239 -15.59 3.57 18.62
C GLU A 239 -14.08 3.43 18.34
N PRO A 240 -13.38 2.50 19.01
CA PRO A 240 -11.96 2.32 18.78
C PRO A 240 -11.70 1.87 17.34
N ASP A 241 -10.50 2.19 16.87
CA ASP A 241 -10.03 1.70 15.59
C ASP A 241 -9.72 0.20 15.66
N LEU A 242 -10.06 -0.49 14.59
CA LEU A 242 -10.12 -1.94 14.54
C LEU A 242 -9.22 -2.49 13.44
N ALA A 243 -8.50 -3.57 13.72
CA ALA A 243 -7.91 -4.46 12.72
C ALA A 243 -8.71 -5.77 12.65
N VAL A 244 -9.11 -6.18 11.45
CA VAL A 244 -9.76 -7.46 11.15
C VAL A 244 -8.82 -8.29 10.29
N PHE A 245 -8.53 -9.52 10.72
CA PHE A 245 -7.73 -10.48 9.95
C PHE A 245 -8.66 -11.56 9.38
N THR A 246 -8.63 -11.77 8.07
CA THR A 246 -9.54 -12.73 7.41
C THR A 246 -9.26 -14.18 7.80
N SER A 247 -8.03 -14.48 8.25
CA SER A 247 -7.68 -15.81 8.77
C SER A 247 -8.27 -16.11 10.16
N GLY A 248 -8.68 -15.06 10.89
CA GLY A 248 -9.05 -15.14 12.31
C GLY A 248 -7.89 -15.52 13.25
N LYS A 249 -6.65 -15.56 12.75
CA LYS A 249 -5.46 -15.99 13.50
C LYS A 249 -4.47 -14.83 13.62
N VAL A 250 -4.42 -14.23 14.81
CA VAL A 250 -3.46 -13.16 15.11
C VAL A 250 -2.48 -13.64 16.17
N ASP A 251 -1.23 -13.85 15.79
CA ASP A 251 -0.16 -14.19 16.74
C ASP A 251 0.19 -13.00 17.66
N PHE A 252 0.94 -13.26 18.72
CA PHE A 252 1.29 -12.24 19.71
C PHE A 252 2.09 -11.08 19.09
N ALA A 253 3.05 -11.38 18.20
CA ALA A 253 3.89 -10.37 17.56
C ALA A 253 3.06 -9.42 16.68
N THR A 254 2.13 -9.98 15.92
CA THR A 254 1.19 -9.25 15.05
C THR A 254 0.23 -8.43 15.90
N ARG A 255 -0.32 -8.98 16.99
CA ARG A 255 -1.16 -8.20 17.91
C ARG A 255 -0.42 -7.00 18.49
N ARG A 256 0.82 -7.19 18.95
CA ARG A 256 1.67 -6.11 19.47
C ARG A 256 1.98 -5.05 18.40
N LEU A 257 2.29 -5.49 17.18
CA LEU A 257 2.49 -4.61 16.03
C LEU A 257 1.24 -3.73 15.80
N ILE A 258 0.07 -4.35 15.69
CA ILE A 258 -1.21 -3.67 15.43
C ILE A 258 -1.55 -2.66 16.54
N GLN A 259 -1.33 -3.02 17.80
CA GLN A 259 -1.46 -2.09 18.93
C GLN A 259 -0.52 -0.88 18.82
N GLY A 260 0.70 -1.07 18.31
CA GLY A 260 1.64 0.01 18.03
C GLY A 260 1.14 1.01 16.97
N PHE A 261 0.17 0.62 16.14
CA PHE A 261 -0.52 1.49 15.17
C PHE A 261 -1.87 2.02 15.68
N GLY A 262 -2.15 1.89 16.98
CA GLY A 262 -3.38 2.38 17.61
C GLY A 262 -4.62 1.59 17.22
N LEU A 263 -4.47 0.34 16.80
CA LEU A 263 -5.56 -0.55 16.42
C LEU A 263 -5.77 -1.64 17.48
N THR A 264 -7.03 -2.03 17.70
CA THR A 264 -7.35 -3.27 18.44
C THR A 264 -7.52 -4.41 17.43
N ALA A 265 -6.95 -5.59 17.67
CA ALA A 265 -7.08 -6.73 16.75
C ALA A 265 -8.26 -7.64 17.13
N HIS A 266 -9.13 -7.96 16.17
CA HIS A 266 -10.16 -9.00 16.27
C HIS A 266 -9.93 -10.14 15.28
#